data_AF-A0A938NRE1-F1
#
_entry.id   AF-A0A938NRE1-F1
#
_cell.length_a   1.000
_cell.length_b   1.000
_cell.length_c   1.000
_cell.angle_alpha   90.00
_cell.angle_beta   90.00
_cell.angle_gamma   90.00
#
_symmetry.space_group_name_H-M   'P 1'
#
loop_
_entity.id
_entity.type
_entity.pdbx_description
1 polymer ?
#
loop_
_entity_poly.entity_id
_entity_poly.type
_entity_poly.pdbx_seq_one_letter_code
_entity_poly.pdbx_strand_id
1 'polypeptide(L)'
;MKKILLTLAIVFISVSAFSQFKWDKLEFYFHTGPVSPEYQYSYSISITSSGAGHFEYYKGIDTIQKADFSVTRRNLTKLTNEVKSSGILNTTPDNMISTEILIGGKVKILKATLINEDPDKDQPPRVFEYPSNLKTEYLRQMNDLYDVIKSLVPGKYWP
;
A
#
# COMPACT_ATOMS: atom_id res chain seq x y z
N MET A 1 -2.06 -2.34 -59.19
CA MET A 1 -2.16 -1.49 -57.98
C MET A 1 -2.24 -2.37 -56.74
N LYS A 2 -1.11 -2.94 -56.30
CA LYS A 2 -1.02 -4.00 -55.26
C LYS A 2 0.16 -3.74 -54.31
N LYS A 3 0.28 -2.57 -53.66
CA LYS A 3 1.42 -2.33 -52.72
C LYS A 3 1.13 -1.34 -51.58
N ILE A 4 -0.10 -1.22 -51.07
CA ILE A 4 -0.38 -0.32 -49.93
C ILE A 4 -1.36 -0.96 -48.93
N LEU A 5 -1.13 -2.22 -48.54
CA LEU A 5 -1.96 -2.88 -47.52
C LEU A 5 -1.15 -3.65 -46.46
N LEU A 6 0.16 -3.40 -46.39
CA LEU A 6 1.09 -4.20 -45.58
C LEU A 6 1.85 -3.39 -44.52
N THR A 7 1.31 -2.24 -44.09
CA THR A 7 1.99 -1.34 -43.14
C THR A 7 1.09 -0.88 -41.99
N LEU A 8 0.11 -1.70 -41.58
CA LEU A 8 -0.77 -1.39 -40.43
C LEU A 8 -0.98 -2.57 -39.49
N ALA A 9 -0.05 -3.52 -39.47
CA ALA A 9 -0.07 -4.68 -38.59
C ALA A 9 1.25 -4.85 -37.84
N ILE A 10 1.97 -3.76 -37.57
CA ILE A 10 3.06 -3.76 -36.60
C ILE A 10 2.46 -3.52 -35.21
N VAL A 11 1.87 -4.61 -34.74
CA VAL A 11 2.01 -5.12 -33.38
C VAL A 11 1.74 -4.11 -32.27
N PHE A 12 0.47 -4.02 -31.90
CA PHE A 12 0.06 -4.02 -30.50
C PHE A 12 0.74 -5.21 -29.78
N ILE A 13 2.02 -5.07 -29.40
CA ILE A 13 2.55 -5.83 -28.27
C ILE A 13 2.05 -5.09 -27.05
N SER A 14 0.78 -5.32 -26.72
CA SER A 14 0.29 -5.15 -25.37
C SER A 14 1.18 -6.01 -24.49
N VAL A 15 2.18 -5.38 -23.87
CA VAL A 15 2.91 -5.95 -22.74
C VAL A 15 1.90 -6.05 -21.60
N SER A 16 1.08 -7.10 -21.63
CA SER A 16 0.35 -7.58 -20.47
C SER A 16 1.38 -8.25 -19.58
N ALA A 17 2.26 -7.46 -18.95
CA ALA A 17 2.99 -7.91 -17.78
C ALA A 17 1.93 -8.15 -16.71
N PHE A 18 1.40 -9.37 -16.67
CA PHE A 18 0.51 -9.82 -15.61
C PHE A 18 1.29 -9.66 -14.30
N SER A 19 0.75 -8.83 -13.40
CA SER A 19 1.22 -8.74 -12.03
C SER A 19 1.19 -10.15 -11.43
N GLN A 20 2.36 -10.75 -11.20
CA GLN A 20 2.48 -12.10 -10.67
C GLN A 20 1.86 -12.25 -9.26
N PHE A 21 1.69 -11.13 -8.57
CA PHE A 21 1.19 -11.07 -7.21
C PHE A 21 -0.10 -10.27 -7.11
N LYS A 22 -0.99 -10.73 -6.23
CA LYS A 22 -2.10 -9.95 -5.67
C LYS A 22 -1.82 -9.68 -4.20
N TRP A 23 -2.32 -8.55 -3.71
CA TRP A 23 -2.26 -8.25 -2.28
C TRP A 23 -3.34 -9.03 -1.53
N ASP A 24 -3.01 -9.48 -0.32
CA ASP A 24 -3.93 -10.15 0.59
C ASP A 24 -4.19 -9.34 1.87
N LYS A 25 -3.13 -8.75 2.45
CA LYS A 25 -3.24 -7.91 3.65
C LYS A 25 -2.32 -6.71 3.53
N LEU A 26 -2.82 -5.55 3.96
CA LEU A 26 -2.03 -4.34 4.15
C LEU A 26 -2.06 -3.96 5.63
N GLU A 27 -0.91 -3.67 6.21
CA GLU A 27 -0.78 -3.14 7.56
C GLU A 27 0.01 -1.85 7.50
N PHE A 28 -0.68 -0.74 7.73
CA PHE A 28 -0.10 0.59 7.72
C PHE A 28 0.11 1.08 9.15
N TYR A 29 1.33 1.48 9.46
CA TYR A 29 1.71 2.07 10.74
C TYR A 29 2.16 3.51 10.54
N PHE A 30 1.65 4.39 11.39
CA PHE A 30 2.06 5.79 11.46
C PHE A 30 2.49 6.16 12.86
N HIS A 31 3.55 6.95 12.98
CA HIS A 31 3.97 7.59 14.23
C HIS A 31 4.40 9.03 13.97
N THR A 32 4.05 9.96 14.86
CA THR A 32 4.36 11.40 14.72
C THR A 32 5.85 11.72 14.69
N GLY A 33 6.68 10.84 15.22
CA GLY A 33 8.12 11.07 15.44
C GLY A 33 8.40 11.65 16.83
N PRO A 34 9.65 12.06 17.10
CA PRO A 34 10.05 12.63 18.38
C PRO A 34 9.52 14.06 18.52
N VAL A 35 8.28 14.19 18.99
CA VAL A 35 7.66 15.46 19.43
C VAL A 35 7.43 15.42 20.95
N SER A 36 7.02 16.51 21.58
CA SER A 36 6.69 16.48 23.02
C SER A 36 5.61 15.43 23.31
N PRO A 37 5.67 14.70 24.45
CA PRO A 37 4.78 13.56 24.74
C PRO A 37 3.28 13.84 24.56
N GLU A 38 2.83 15.05 24.89
CA GLU A 38 1.44 15.49 24.75
C GLU A 38 0.94 15.55 23.30
N TYR A 39 1.85 15.63 22.33
CA TYR A 39 1.59 15.64 20.89
C TYR A 39 1.95 14.31 20.21
N GLN A 40 2.53 13.35 20.94
CA GLN A 40 2.90 12.05 20.39
C GLN A 40 1.66 11.17 20.19
N TYR A 41 1.48 10.68 18.97
CA TYR A 41 0.49 9.65 18.68
C TYR A 41 0.98 8.69 17.61
N SER A 42 0.39 7.50 17.64
CA SER A 42 0.54 6.52 16.57
C SER A 42 -0.78 5.85 16.27
N TYR A 43 -0.87 5.27 15.07
CA TYR A 43 -1.98 4.42 14.72
C TYR A 43 -1.55 3.31 13.79
N SER A 44 -2.27 2.19 13.85
CA SER A 44 -2.16 1.08 12.93
C SER A 44 -3.50 0.86 12.23
N ILE A 45 -3.43 0.56 10.93
CA ILE A 45 -4.58 0.19 10.11
C ILE A 45 -4.23 -1.12 9.40
N SER A 46 -4.98 -2.17 9.67
CA SER A 46 -4.90 -3.44 8.95
C SER A 46 -6.13 -3.57 8.04
N ILE A 47 -5.94 -3.89 6.77
CA ILE A 47 -7.03 -4.16 5.81
C ILE A 47 -6.70 -5.42 5.02
N THR A 48 -7.65 -6.34 4.95
CA THR A 48 -7.55 -7.57 4.17
C THR A 48 -8.21 -7.42 2.79
N SER A 49 -7.86 -8.30 1.86
CA SER A 49 -8.41 -8.38 0.51
C SER A 49 -9.90 -8.71 0.48
N SER A 50 -10.45 -9.24 1.57
CA SER A 50 -11.90 -9.45 1.76
C SER A 50 -12.64 -8.20 2.25
N GLY A 51 -11.91 -7.14 2.63
CA GLY A 51 -12.45 -5.90 3.16
C GLY A 51 -12.64 -5.88 4.67
N ALA A 52 -12.18 -6.90 5.41
CA ALA A 52 -12.11 -6.81 6.87
C ALA A 52 -10.97 -5.86 7.27
N GLY A 53 -11.27 -4.90 8.14
CA GLY A 53 -10.36 -3.87 8.61
C GLY A 53 -10.27 -3.82 10.14
N HIS A 54 -9.11 -3.43 10.63
CA HIS A 54 -8.82 -3.21 12.05
C HIS A 54 -8.06 -1.90 12.21
N PHE A 55 -8.41 -1.13 13.22
CA PHE A 55 -7.81 0.16 13.54
C PHE A 55 -7.42 0.21 15.01
N GLU A 56 -6.21 0.68 15.29
CA GLU A 56 -5.77 1.03 16.64
C GLU A 56 -5.16 2.42 16.65
N TYR A 57 -5.53 3.22 17.65
CA TYR A 57 -4.96 4.54 17.89
C TYR A 57 -4.37 4.61 19.30
N TYR A 58 -3.17 5.18 19.38
CA TYR A 58 -2.41 5.36 20.60
C TYR A 58 -2.04 6.84 20.78
N LYS A 59 -2.16 7.35 22.01
CA LYS A 59 -1.63 8.67 22.41
C LYS A 59 -0.55 8.43 23.46
N GLY A 60 0.69 8.79 23.14
CA GLY A 60 1.85 8.33 23.92
C GLY A 60 1.89 6.80 24.01
N ILE A 61 1.89 6.26 25.23
CA ILE A 61 1.89 4.81 25.51
C ILE A 61 0.47 4.22 25.65
N ASP A 62 -0.55 5.07 25.73
CA ASP A 62 -1.91 4.64 26.02
C ASP A 62 -2.65 4.27 24.75
N THR A 63 -3.30 3.10 24.76
CA THR A 63 -4.28 2.75 23.73
C THR A 63 -5.57 3.53 24.00
N ILE A 64 -5.99 4.35 23.05
CA ILE A 64 -7.19 5.18 23.21
C ILE A 64 -8.38 4.55 22.48
N GLN A 65 -8.15 3.99 21.29
CA GLN A 65 -9.22 3.42 20.47
C GLN A 65 -8.74 2.15 19.78
N LYS A 66 -9.61 1.12 19.80
CA LYS A 66 -9.52 -0.04 18.91
C LYS A 66 -10.87 -0.26 18.25
N ALA A 67 -10.88 -0.62 16.98
CA ALA A 67 -12.13 -0.88 16.26
C ALA A 67 -11.93 -1.81 15.07
N ASP A 68 -12.88 -2.72 14.89
CA ASP A 68 -13.04 -3.47 13.65
C ASP A 68 -14.02 -2.74 12.72
N PHE A 69 -13.78 -2.86 11.42
CA PHE A 69 -14.61 -2.25 10.39
C PHE A 69 -14.64 -3.07 9.11
N SER A 70 -15.64 -2.80 8.28
CA SER A 70 -15.75 -3.39 6.95
C SER A 70 -15.60 -2.33 5.88
N VAL A 71 -14.76 -2.62 4.90
CA VAL A 71 -14.56 -1.80 3.71
C VAL A 71 -15.58 -2.19 2.65
N THR A 72 -16.31 -1.21 2.13
CA THR A 72 -17.27 -1.46 1.05
C THR A 72 -16.56 -1.93 -0.21
N ARG A 73 -17.22 -2.74 -1.05
CA ARG A 73 -16.66 -3.22 -2.32
C ARG A 73 -16.12 -2.09 -3.21
N ARG A 74 -16.84 -0.96 -3.29
CA ARG A 74 -16.40 0.23 -4.05
C ARG A 74 -15.06 0.75 -3.55
N ASN A 75 -14.92 0.90 -2.24
CA ASN A 75 -13.71 1.38 -1.60
C ASN A 75 -12.56 0.39 -1.70
N LEU A 76 -12.86 -0.92 -1.64
CA LEU A 76 -11.89 -1.98 -1.83
C LEU A 76 -11.34 -2.01 -3.27
N THR A 77 -12.19 -1.77 -4.27
CA THR A 77 -11.74 -1.58 -5.66
C THR A 77 -10.81 -0.38 -5.78
N LYS A 78 -11.15 0.76 -5.14
CA LYS A 78 -10.28 1.94 -5.11
C LYS A 78 -8.92 1.63 -4.48
N LEU A 79 -8.92 1.00 -3.29
CA LEU A 79 -7.69 0.57 -2.63
C LEU A 79 -6.84 -0.36 -3.50
N THR A 80 -7.47 -1.35 -4.14
CA THR A 80 -6.77 -2.28 -5.04
C THR A 80 -6.11 -1.57 -6.22
N ASN A 81 -6.76 -0.54 -6.76
CA ASN A 81 -6.17 0.26 -7.84
C ASN A 81 -4.98 1.08 -7.34
N GLU A 82 -5.05 1.68 -6.13
CA GLU A 82 -3.90 2.37 -5.56
C GLU A 82 -2.74 1.43 -5.25
N VAL A 83 -3.01 0.22 -4.75
CA VAL A 83 -1.98 -0.80 -4.55
C VAL A 83 -1.26 -1.11 -5.86
N LYS A 84 -2.00 -1.29 -6.97
CA LYS A 84 -1.40 -1.51 -8.29
C LYS A 84 -0.56 -0.31 -8.75
N SER A 85 -1.08 0.90 -8.59
CA SER A 85 -0.42 2.14 -9.01
C SER A 85 0.81 2.51 -8.16
N SER A 86 0.85 2.08 -6.91
CA SER A 86 1.95 2.35 -5.97
C SER A 86 3.27 1.66 -6.32
N GLY A 87 3.22 0.63 -7.18
CA GLY A 87 4.40 -0.15 -7.58
C GLY A 87 4.80 -1.25 -6.61
N ILE A 88 4.14 -1.40 -5.44
CA ILE A 88 4.47 -2.41 -4.43
C ILE A 88 4.21 -3.86 -4.86
N LEU A 89 3.48 -4.07 -5.96
CA LEU A 89 3.31 -5.40 -6.55
C LEU A 89 4.45 -5.77 -7.52
N ASN A 90 5.17 -4.77 -8.01
CA ASN A 90 6.14 -4.91 -9.10
C ASN A 90 7.58 -4.61 -8.68
N THR A 91 7.78 -4.06 -7.48
CA THR A 91 9.08 -3.59 -6.98
C THR A 91 9.31 -4.09 -5.57
N THR A 92 10.53 -4.51 -5.24
CA THR A 92 10.91 -4.88 -3.88
C THR A 92 11.19 -3.63 -3.03
N PRO A 93 10.99 -3.68 -1.70
CA PRO A 93 11.30 -2.56 -0.82
C PRO A 93 12.72 -2.01 -0.98
N ASP A 94 13.72 -2.89 -1.14
CA ASP A 94 15.14 -2.49 -1.31
C ASP A 94 15.35 -1.54 -2.50
N ASN A 95 14.58 -1.72 -3.58
CA ASN A 95 14.65 -0.87 -4.76
C ASN A 95 13.93 0.48 -4.57
N MET A 96 13.03 0.57 -3.59
CA MET A 96 12.25 1.78 -3.28
C MET A 96 12.89 2.63 -2.19
N ILE A 97 13.84 2.09 -1.43
CA ILE A 97 14.51 2.78 -0.32
C ILE A 97 15.44 3.88 -0.84
N SER A 98 15.32 5.07 -0.26
CA SER A 98 16.26 6.17 -0.45
C SER A 98 17.48 5.99 0.46
N THR A 99 18.65 6.38 -0.05
CA THR A 99 19.88 6.52 0.75
C THR A 99 19.81 7.70 1.72
N GLU A 100 18.88 8.63 1.51
CA GLU A 100 18.65 9.76 2.40
C GLU A 100 17.79 9.32 3.59
N ILE A 101 18.33 9.46 4.80
CA ILE A 101 17.64 9.13 6.04
C ILE A 101 17.11 10.42 6.66
N LEU A 102 15.77 10.56 6.71
CA LEU A 102 15.13 11.66 7.43
C LEU A 102 15.15 11.38 8.93
N ILE A 103 15.92 12.18 9.68
CA ILE A 103 15.99 12.10 11.14
C ILE A 103 14.89 12.98 11.74
N GLY A 104 14.17 12.45 12.73
CA GLY A 104 13.21 13.20 13.53
C GLY A 104 11.85 13.48 12.86
N GLY A 105 11.59 12.90 11.69
CA GLY A 105 10.33 13.04 10.97
C GLY A 105 9.24 12.06 11.42
N LYS A 106 8.07 12.22 10.80
CA LYS A 106 6.97 11.25 10.89
C LYS A 106 7.42 9.90 10.30
N VAL A 107 7.02 8.82 10.96
CA VAL A 107 7.27 7.46 10.49
C VAL A 107 5.98 6.95 9.83
N LYS A 108 6.13 6.41 8.62
CA LYS A 108 5.12 5.70 7.83
C LYS A 108 5.71 4.36 7.40
N ILE A 109 5.14 3.25 7.85
CA ILE A 109 5.57 1.90 7.45
C ILE A 109 4.36 1.18 6.88
N LEU A 110 4.53 0.52 5.74
CA LEU A 110 3.52 -0.35 5.15
C LEU A 110 4.06 -1.77 5.06
N LYS A 111 3.36 -2.73 5.67
CA LYS A 111 3.58 -4.15 5.41
C LYS A 111 2.53 -4.63 4.43
N ALA A 112 2.97 -5.27 3.35
CA ALA A 112 2.09 -5.89 2.37
C ALA A 112 2.32 -7.39 2.35
N THR A 113 1.26 -8.16 2.61
CA THR A 113 1.23 -9.60 2.37
C THR A 113 0.75 -9.82 0.95
N LEU A 114 1.57 -10.44 0.12
CA LEU A 114 1.34 -10.73 -1.29
C LEU A 114 1.25 -12.23 -1.51
N ILE A 115 0.29 -12.64 -2.33
CA ILE A 115 0.08 -14.03 -2.71
C ILE A 115 0.24 -14.19 -4.22
N ASN A 116 0.84 -15.29 -4.64
CA ASN A 116 0.99 -15.62 -6.04
C ASN A 116 -0.40 -15.92 -6.63
N GLU A 117 -0.69 -15.38 -7.82
CA GLU A 117 -1.95 -15.69 -8.52
C GLU A 117 -1.91 -17.03 -9.26
N ASP A 118 -0.71 -17.57 -9.53
CA ASP A 118 -0.53 -18.83 -10.25
C ASP A 118 -0.90 -20.03 -9.36
N PRO A 119 -2.03 -20.72 -9.60
CA PRO A 119 -2.49 -21.84 -8.78
C PRO A 119 -1.58 -23.07 -8.91
N ASP A 120 -0.76 -23.14 -9.96
CA ASP A 120 0.18 -24.25 -10.20
C ASP A 120 1.50 -24.07 -9.44
N LYS A 121 1.69 -22.91 -8.80
CA LYS A 121 2.86 -22.60 -7.97
C LYS A 121 2.42 -22.40 -6.53
N ASP A 122 2.43 -23.49 -5.77
CA ASP A 122 2.26 -23.47 -4.31
C ASP A 122 3.46 -22.77 -3.65
N GLN A 123 3.34 -21.45 -3.51
CA GLN A 123 4.31 -20.62 -2.82
C GLN A 123 3.63 -19.97 -1.61
N PRO A 124 4.30 -19.96 -0.44
CA PRO A 124 3.75 -19.27 0.72
C PRO A 124 3.58 -17.77 0.44
N PRO A 125 2.63 -17.11 1.11
CA PRO A 125 2.51 -15.65 1.07
C PRO A 125 3.84 -14.97 1.39
N ARG A 126 4.17 -13.92 0.65
CA ARG A 126 5.36 -13.10 0.87
C ARG A 126 4.98 -11.85 1.61
N VAL A 127 5.74 -11.46 2.62
CA VAL A 127 5.54 -10.21 3.35
C VAL A 127 6.66 -9.26 3.00
N PHE A 128 6.31 -8.08 2.51
CA PHE A 128 7.24 -6.99 2.23
C PHE A 128 6.95 -5.82 3.17
N GLU A 129 8.00 -5.23 3.73
CA GLU A 129 7.93 -4.03 4.57
C GLU A 129 8.52 -2.85 3.81
N TYR A 130 7.71 -1.83 3.56
CA TYR A 130 8.08 -0.59 2.89
C TYR A 130 8.31 0.50 3.94
N PRO A 131 9.54 1.04 4.06
CA PRO A 131 9.87 1.99 5.10
C PRO A 131 9.47 3.42 4.71
N SER A 132 9.72 4.36 5.63
CA SER A 132 9.35 5.77 5.45
C SER A 132 10.25 6.52 4.48
N ASN A 133 11.51 6.10 4.37
CA ASN A 133 12.54 6.72 3.52
C ASN A 133 12.49 6.13 2.11
N LEU A 134 11.50 6.54 1.33
CA LEU A 134 11.34 6.13 -0.06
C LEU A 134 12.04 7.09 -1.02
N LYS A 135 12.52 6.59 -2.15
CA LYS A 135 13.03 7.42 -3.25
C LYS A 135 11.92 8.30 -3.81
N THR A 136 12.30 9.48 -4.30
CA THR A 136 11.39 10.52 -4.75
C THR A 136 10.39 10.03 -5.81
N GLU A 137 10.82 9.16 -6.72
CA GLU A 137 9.96 8.64 -7.79
C GLU A 137 8.77 7.78 -7.30
N TYR A 138 8.83 7.24 -6.07
CA TYR A 138 7.76 6.44 -5.47
C TYR A 138 6.93 7.22 -4.45
N LEU A 139 7.40 8.38 -3.97
CA LEU A 139 6.78 9.11 -2.87
C LEU A 139 5.33 9.49 -3.15
N ARG A 140 5.03 9.94 -4.37
CA ARG A 140 3.69 10.40 -4.72
C ARG A 140 2.68 9.26 -4.62
N GLN A 141 2.93 8.17 -5.33
CA GLN A 141 2.01 7.04 -5.42
C GLN A 141 1.88 6.31 -4.08
N MET A 142 2.95 6.25 -3.29
CA MET A 142 2.89 5.69 -1.94
C MET A 142 2.09 6.59 -0.98
N ASN A 143 2.22 7.92 -1.08
CA ASN A 143 1.38 8.83 -0.30
C ASN A 143 -0.10 8.72 -0.69
N ASP A 144 -0.41 8.61 -1.98
CA ASP A 144 -1.79 8.39 -2.46
C ASP A 144 -2.37 7.10 -1.88
N LEU A 145 -1.59 6.02 -1.84
CA LEU A 145 -1.97 4.76 -1.19
C LEU A 145 -2.21 4.94 0.32
N TYR A 146 -1.31 5.62 1.04
CA TYR A 146 -1.46 5.88 2.47
C TYR A 146 -2.73 6.69 2.77
N ASP A 147 -3.00 7.71 1.96
CA ASP A 147 -4.19 8.56 2.11
C ASP A 147 -5.48 7.77 1.85
N VAL A 148 -5.47 6.87 0.86
CA VAL A 148 -6.60 5.95 0.65
C VAL A 148 -6.77 5.03 1.84
N ILE A 149 -5.73 4.34 2.32
CA ILE A 149 -5.82 3.45 3.51
C ILE A 149 -6.41 4.21 4.70
N LYS A 150 -5.90 5.42 4.99
CA LYS A 150 -6.39 6.26 6.09
C LYS A 150 -7.86 6.63 5.92
N SER A 151 -8.28 6.98 4.70
CA SER A 151 -9.67 7.38 4.41
C SER A 151 -10.69 6.25 4.57
N LEU A 152 -10.24 4.99 4.62
CA LEU A 152 -11.11 3.83 4.79
C LEU A 152 -11.56 3.62 6.23
N VAL A 153 -10.85 4.21 7.21
CA VAL A 153 -11.24 4.17 8.62
C VAL A 153 -12.44 5.10 8.82
N PRO A 154 -13.59 4.59 9.31
CA PRO A 154 -14.75 5.42 9.60
C PRO A 154 -14.42 6.60 10.53
N GLY A 155 -14.93 7.79 10.19
CA GLY A 155 -14.70 9.04 10.95
C GLY A 155 -14.89 8.92 12.46
N LYS A 156 -15.91 8.15 12.89
CA LYS A 156 -16.25 7.92 14.30
C LYS A 156 -15.18 7.20 15.14
N TYR A 157 -14.17 6.61 14.52
CA TYR A 157 -13.07 5.95 15.23
C TYR A 157 -11.86 6.85 15.43
N TRP A 158 -11.81 8.01 14.77
CA TRP A 158 -10.76 8.98 15.02
C TRP A 158 -11.09 9.79 16.29
N PRO A 159 -10.14 9.92 17.23
CA PRO A 159 -10.31 10.77 18.42
C PRO A 159 -10.25 12.26 18.13
#